data_AF-A0A3Q8WV50-F1
#
_entry.id   AF-A0A3Q8WV50-F1
#
_cell.length_a   1.000
_cell.length_b   1.000
_cell.length_c   1.000
_cell.angle_alpha   90.00
_cell.angle_beta   90.00
_cell.angle_gamma   90.00
#
_symmetry.space_group_name_H-M   'P 1'
#
loop_
_entity.id
_entity.type
_entity.pdbx_description
1 polymer ?
#
loop_
_entity_poly.entity_id
_entity_poly.type
_entity_poly.pdbx_seq_one_letter_code
_entity_poly.pdbx_strand_id
1 'polypeptide(L)'
;MVTAVSPTPFEIAVPDEVLDDLHKRLANTRFPASIEGAGWSYGTDVGYLQSLVDYWRTDFNWREAERRLNELPQYRARIQDVDLHFVHVPGKGPAPTPLLFVHGWPGSFSEVSKIIGPLTDPAAHGGDPENSFSVVAPSLPGFGFSSDIGRPGMNPGTMAEILAELMTDVLGYSEFVGQGGDWGSTVLTRLAHAHPDLVTGLHLNYSSVQPSMIDAAPLSAAEQQYLSANQEWSAREGAYNSLQSTKPQSLAVALNDSPAGLAAWLVEKYRSWSDCNGDVESSFSSDELLTQVMIYWVTQSIGLRGRGSGIRSGSCP
;
A
#
# COMPACT_ATOMS: atom_id res chain seq x y z
N MET A 1 -27.80 -18.45 6.79
CA MET A 1 -27.76 -18.10 5.36
C MET A 1 -27.49 -16.62 5.28
N VAL A 2 -26.21 -16.24 5.22
CA VAL A 2 -25.83 -14.86 4.93
C VAL A 2 -26.06 -14.69 3.43
N THR A 3 -26.86 -13.70 3.05
CA THR A 3 -27.04 -13.32 1.65
C THR A 3 -25.66 -13.01 1.07
N ALA A 4 -25.21 -13.78 0.09
CA ALA A 4 -23.95 -13.51 -0.62
C ALA A 4 -23.98 -12.06 -1.11
N VAL A 5 -23.11 -11.23 -0.56
CA VAL A 5 -22.98 -9.83 -0.98
C VAL A 5 -22.28 -9.86 -2.32
N SER A 6 -23.06 -9.76 -3.39
CA SER A 6 -22.51 -9.73 -4.73
C SER A 6 -21.66 -8.47 -4.91
N PRO A 7 -20.43 -8.58 -5.42
CA PRO A 7 -19.59 -7.41 -5.66
C PRO A 7 -20.21 -6.54 -6.76
N THR A 8 -20.16 -5.23 -6.58
CA THR A 8 -20.66 -4.24 -7.55
C THR A 8 -19.50 -3.58 -8.27
N PRO A 9 -19.58 -3.36 -9.60
CA PRO A 9 -18.57 -2.60 -10.33
C PRO A 9 -18.31 -1.24 -9.68
N PHE A 10 -17.05 -0.83 -9.68
CA PHE A 10 -16.59 0.44 -9.15
C PHE A 10 -15.79 1.19 -10.21
N GLU A 11 -15.98 2.50 -10.27
CA GLU A 11 -15.22 3.40 -11.13
C GLU A 11 -14.76 4.59 -10.28
N ILE A 12 -13.49 4.94 -10.42
CA ILE A 12 -12.93 6.13 -9.77
C ILE A 12 -13.46 7.36 -10.50
N ALA A 13 -14.20 8.19 -9.78
CA ALA A 13 -14.74 9.44 -10.30
C ALA A 13 -14.54 10.55 -9.26
N VAL A 14 -13.38 11.19 -9.27
CA VAL A 14 -13.06 12.28 -8.36
C VAL A 14 -13.79 13.56 -8.81
N PRO A 15 -14.57 14.24 -7.93
CA PRO A 15 -15.23 15.49 -8.29
C PRO A 15 -14.22 16.60 -8.68
N ASP A 16 -14.56 17.43 -9.67
CA ASP A 16 -13.71 18.58 -10.09
C ASP A 16 -13.38 19.52 -8.92
N GLU A 17 -14.33 19.71 -7.98
CA GLU A 17 -14.12 20.56 -6.80
C GLU A 17 -12.94 20.12 -5.92
N VAL A 18 -12.65 18.81 -5.86
CA VAL A 18 -11.49 18.27 -5.12
C VAL A 18 -10.18 18.64 -5.81
N LEU A 19 -10.18 18.64 -7.15
CA LEU A 19 -9.01 19.02 -7.96
C LEU A 19 -8.79 20.53 -7.95
N ASP A 20 -9.87 21.32 -7.97
CA ASP A 20 -9.80 22.77 -7.84
C ASP A 20 -9.26 23.19 -6.47
N ASP A 21 -9.68 22.53 -5.39
CA ASP A 21 -9.14 22.75 -4.05
C ASP A 21 -7.66 22.36 -3.96
N LEU A 22 -7.29 21.21 -4.51
CA LEU A 22 -5.90 20.75 -4.62
C LEU A 22 -5.01 21.81 -5.29
N HIS A 23 -5.39 22.30 -6.49
CA HIS A 23 -4.62 23.30 -7.22
C HIS A 23 -4.44 24.61 -6.43
N LYS A 24 -5.49 25.07 -5.75
CA LYS A 24 -5.41 26.26 -4.89
C LYS A 24 -4.42 26.05 -3.75
N ARG A 25 -4.40 24.87 -3.12
CA ARG A 25 -3.48 24.56 -2.01
C ARG A 25 -2.04 24.44 -2.51
N LEU A 26 -1.81 23.78 -3.63
CA LEU A 26 -0.48 23.68 -4.25
C LEU A 26 0.08 25.08 -4.58
N ALA A 27 -0.73 25.95 -5.20
CA ALA A 27 -0.33 27.32 -5.53
C ALA A 27 0.01 28.19 -4.30
N ASN A 28 -0.59 27.89 -3.15
CA ASN A 28 -0.36 28.61 -1.88
C ASN A 28 0.59 27.86 -0.93
N THR A 29 1.35 26.88 -1.43
CA THR A 29 2.28 26.11 -0.60
C THR A 29 3.34 27.03 0.02
N ARG A 30 3.45 26.97 1.36
CA ARG A 30 4.51 27.66 2.09
C ARG A 30 5.66 26.70 2.40
N PHE A 31 6.65 26.67 1.53
CA PHE A 31 7.84 25.82 1.70
C PHE A 31 8.69 26.24 2.91
N PRO A 32 9.23 25.28 3.68
CA PRO A 32 10.15 25.57 4.77
C PRO A 32 11.53 25.99 4.26
N ALA A 33 12.32 26.63 5.11
CA ALA A 33 13.74 26.84 4.83
C ALA A 33 14.48 25.49 4.80
N SER A 34 15.46 25.37 3.90
CA SER A 34 16.34 24.20 3.80
C SER A 34 17.71 24.50 4.41
N ILE A 35 18.35 23.46 4.95
CA ILE A 35 19.76 23.53 5.35
C ILE A 35 20.61 23.39 4.08
N GLU A 36 21.53 24.33 3.86
CA GLU A 36 22.42 24.31 2.69
C GLU A 36 23.23 23.01 2.63
N GLY A 37 23.23 22.36 1.47
CA GLY A 37 23.97 21.11 1.24
C GLY A 37 23.40 19.85 1.90
N ALA A 38 22.27 19.93 2.60
CA ALA A 38 21.71 18.77 3.30
C ALA A 38 21.08 17.72 2.35
N GLY A 39 20.56 18.15 1.20
CA GLY A 39 19.81 17.29 0.29
C GLY A 39 18.72 16.51 1.03
N TRP A 40 18.73 15.19 0.87
CA TRP A 40 17.77 14.26 1.50
C TRP A 40 18.11 13.83 2.93
N SER A 41 19.20 14.35 3.52
CA SER A 41 19.72 13.83 4.80
C SER A 41 18.80 14.06 6.00
N TYR A 42 17.83 14.97 5.89
CA TYR A 42 16.83 15.28 6.92
C TYR A 42 15.39 15.03 6.46
N GLY A 43 15.20 14.18 5.44
CA GLY A 43 13.91 13.90 4.82
C GLY A 43 13.84 14.46 3.39
N THR A 44 12.64 14.73 2.89
CA THR A 44 12.46 15.23 1.51
C THR A 44 13.24 16.51 1.25
N ASP A 45 14.06 16.49 0.20
CA ASP A 45 14.75 17.69 -0.28
C ASP A 45 13.74 18.75 -0.73
N VAL A 46 13.88 19.97 -0.21
CA VAL A 46 12.90 21.04 -0.47
C VAL A 46 12.92 21.49 -1.93
N GLY A 47 14.09 21.51 -2.58
CA GLY A 47 14.21 21.89 -3.99
C GLY A 47 13.57 20.87 -4.92
N TYR A 48 13.75 19.58 -4.63
CA TYR A 48 13.03 18.51 -5.31
C TYR A 48 11.51 18.63 -5.10
N LEU A 49 11.06 18.83 -3.86
CA LEU A 49 9.64 18.99 -3.57
C LEU A 49 9.01 20.18 -4.30
N GLN A 50 9.72 21.30 -4.38
CA GLN A 50 9.28 22.47 -5.15
C GLN A 50 9.09 22.12 -6.62
N SER A 51 10.07 21.45 -7.23
CA SER A 51 10.00 20.99 -8.63
C SER A 51 8.82 20.03 -8.85
N LEU A 52 8.62 19.07 -7.94
CA LEU A 52 7.51 18.12 -8.02
C LEU A 52 6.15 18.80 -7.85
N VAL A 53 6.02 19.77 -6.92
CA VAL A 53 4.79 20.55 -6.72
C VAL A 53 4.49 21.45 -7.92
N ASP A 54 5.52 22.03 -8.52
CA ASP A 54 5.35 22.83 -9.74
C ASP A 54 4.83 21.93 -10.88
N TYR A 55 5.48 20.79 -11.13
CA TYR A 55 5.00 19.79 -12.12
C TYR A 55 3.58 19.31 -11.81
N TRP A 56 3.27 19.04 -10.54
CA TRP A 56 1.93 18.61 -10.12
C TRP A 56 0.86 19.67 -10.45
N ARG A 57 1.20 20.95 -10.33
CA ARG A 57 0.28 22.05 -10.61
C ARG A 57 0.13 22.33 -12.10
N THR A 58 1.17 22.13 -12.90
CA THR A 58 1.20 22.61 -14.30
C THR A 58 1.06 21.53 -15.35
N ASP A 59 1.54 20.32 -15.08
CA ASP A 59 1.73 19.28 -16.11
C ASP A 59 1.05 17.96 -15.75
N PHE A 60 1.06 17.56 -14.47
CA PHE A 60 0.40 16.34 -14.03
C PHE A 60 -1.11 16.38 -14.31
N ASN A 61 -1.62 15.32 -14.94
CA ASN A 61 -3.03 15.22 -15.29
C ASN A 61 -3.70 14.07 -14.53
N TRP A 62 -4.42 14.42 -13.45
CA TRP A 62 -5.20 13.44 -12.69
C TRP A 62 -6.22 12.70 -13.53
N ARG A 63 -6.89 13.35 -14.50
CA ARG A 63 -7.91 12.69 -15.32
C ARG A 63 -7.33 11.59 -16.20
N GLU A 64 -6.09 11.76 -16.65
CA GLU A 64 -5.37 10.71 -17.38
C GLU A 64 -4.96 9.56 -16.45
N ALA A 65 -4.47 9.86 -15.24
CA ALA A 65 -4.16 8.83 -14.24
C ALA A 65 -5.41 8.06 -13.80
N GLU A 66 -6.51 8.76 -13.53
CA GLU A 66 -7.82 8.21 -13.19
C GLU A 66 -8.34 7.28 -14.28
N ARG A 67 -8.27 7.70 -15.54
CA ARG A 67 -8.63 6.87 -16.70
C ARG A 67 -7.81 5.59 -16.76
N ARG A 68 -6.49 5.67 -16.55
CA ARG A 68 -5.59 4.50 -16.52
C ARG A 68 -5.91 3.56 -15.36
N LEU A 69 -6.18 4.09 -14.17
CA LEU A 69 -6.60 3.27 -13.02
C LEU A 69 -7.91 2.55 -13.32
N ASN A 70 -8.85 3.21 -13.99
CA ASN A 70 -10.14 2.64 -14.42
C ASN A 70 -10.04 1.65 -15.60
N GLU A 71 -8.86 1.47 -16.22
CA GLU A 71 -8.63 0.35 -17.14
C GLU A 71 -8.59 -0.99 -16.38
N LEU A 72 -8.33 -0.97 -15.07
CA LEU A 72 -8.46 -2.14 -14.20
C LEU A 72 -9.93 -2.40 -13.85
N PRO A 73 -10.43 -3.64 -13.98
CA PRO A 73 -11.73 -4.05 -13.46
C PRO A 73 -11.76 -3.92 -11.93
N GLN A 74 -12.48 -2.93 -11.44
CA GLN A 74 -12.59 -2.60 -10.03
C GLN A 74 -14.01 -2.89 -9.52
N TYR A 75 -14.09 -3.28 -8.25
CA TYR A 75 -15.33 -3.65 -7.58
C TYR A 75 -15.34 -3.15 -6.14
N ARG A 76 -16.54 -3.14 -5.57
CA ARG A 76 -16.80 -2.86 -4.16
C ARG A 76 -17.71 -3.92 -3.59
N ALA A 77 -17.43 -4.37 -2.38
CA ALA A 77 -18.30 -5.25 -1.61
C ALA A 77 -18.38 -4.78 -0.16
N ARG A 78 -19.58 -4.87 0.43
CA ARG A 78 -19.75 -4.66 1.87
C ARG A 78 -19.39 -5.95 2.59
N ILE A 79 -18.26 -5.93 3.30
CA ILE A 79 -17.78 -7.07 4.07
C ILE A 79 -17.69 -6.61 5.52
N GLN A 80 -18.48 -7.24 6.38
CA GLN A 80 -18.71 -6.78 7.75
C GLN A 80 -19.15 -5.29 7.75
N ASP A 81 -18.36 -4.42 8.39
CA ASP A 81 -18.59 -2.98 8.45
C ASP A 81 -17.70 -2.15 7.52
N VAL A 82 -17.01 -2.80 6.58
CA VAL A 82 -16.12 -2.16 5.60
C VAL A 82 -16.73 -2.22 4.22
N ASP A 83 -16.77 -1.08 3.56
CA ASP A 83 -16.93 -1.05 2.12
C ASP A 83 -15.56 -1.26 1.48
N LEU A 84 -15.29 -2.49 1.08
CA LEU A 84 -13.98 -2.90 0.58
C LEU A 84 -13.93 -2.71 -0.94
N HIS A 85 -12.98 -1.89 -1.39
CA HIS A 85 -12.60 -1.76 -2.79
C HIS A 85 -11.55 -2.80 -3.16
N PHE A 86 -11.66 -3.38 -4.36
CA PHE A 86 -10.65 -4.29 -4.91
C PHE A 86 -10.65 -4.34 -6.43
N VAL A 87 -9.48 -4.61 -7.00
CA VAL A 87 -9.34 -5.03 -8.40
C VAL A 87 -9.53 -6.55 -8.48
N HIS A 88 -10.24 -7.03 -9.49
CA HIS A 88 -10.35 -8.47 -9.78
C HIS A 88 -10.24 -8.73 -11.29
N VAL A 89 -9.17 -9.42 -11.68
CA VAL A 89 -8.92 -9.81 -13.07
C VAL A 89 -8.80 -11.34 -13.15
N PRO A 90 -9.76 -12.03 -13.78
CA PRO A 90 -9.67 -13.46 -14.04
C PRO A 90 -8.47 -13.80 -14.94
N GLY A 91 -7.78 -14.90 -14.64
CA GLY A 91 -6.73 -15.41 -15.52
C GLY A 91 -7.29 -16.04 -16.79
N LYS A 92 -6.46 -16.11 -17.84
CA LYS A 92 -6.81 -16.68 -19.16
C LYS A 92 -6.22 -18.06 -19.42
N GLY A 93 -5.45 -18.61 -18.48
CA GLY A 93 -4.94 -19.98 -18.56
C GLY A 93 -6.03 -21.05 -18.37
N PRO A 94 -5.69 -22.34 -18.54
CA PRO A 94 -6.66 -23.44 -18.45
C PRO A 94 -7.17 -23.69 -17.03
N ALA A 95 -6.36 -23.41 -16.01
CA ALA A 95 -6.74 -23.51 -14.60
C ALA A 95 -6.06 -22.39 -13.78
N PRO A 96 -6.50 -21.12 -13.90
CA PRO A 96 -5.82 -20.01 -13.26
C PRO A 96 -5.86 -20.12 -11.73
N THR A 97 -4.70 -20.05 -11.09
CA THR A 97 -4.60 -20.11 -9.62
C THR A 97 -5.11 -18.79 -9.01
N PRO A 98 -6.04 -18.80 -8.04
CA PRO A 98 -6.47 -17.57 -7.38
C PRO A 98 -5.31 -16.97 -6.56
N LEU A 99 -5.02 -15.68 -6.79
CA LEU A 99 -3.96 -14.93 -6.14
C LEU A 99 -4.54 -13.71 -5.41
N LEU A 100 -4.34 -13.64 -4.09
CA LEU A 100 -4.62 -12.45 -3.30
C LEU A 100 -3.34 -11.61 -3.16
N PHE A 101 -3.28 -10.49 -3.88
CA PHE A 101 -2.21 -9.49 -3.80
C PHE A 101 -2.56 -8.44 -2.73
N VAL A 102 -1.70 -8.26 -1.72
CA VAL A 102 -1.95 -7.29 -0.64
C VAL A 102 -0.81 -6.27 -0.56
N HIS A 103 -1.13 -5.01 -0.80
CA HIS A 103 -0.19 -3.90 -0.78
C HIS A 103 0.21 -3.47 0.65
N GLY A 104 1.18 -2.55 0.73
CA GLY A 104 1.67 -1.96 1.97
C GLY A 104 1.33 -0.49 2.17
N TRP A 105 2.10 0.19 3.01
CA TRP A 105 2.19 1.63 3.17
C TRP A 105 3.61 2.10 2.81
N PRO A 106 3.81 3.21 2.08
CA PRO A 106 2.82 4.12 1.50
C PRO A 106 2.34 3.67 0.11
N GLY A 107 2.00 2.39 0.01
CA GLY A 107 1.55 1.75 -1.20
C GLY A 107 0.04 1.81 -1.43
N SER A 108 -0.40 1.26 -2.55
CA SER A 108 -1.83 1.12 -2.85
C SER A 108 -2.12 -0.07 -3.77
N PHE A 109 -3.40 -0.37 -4.00
CA PHE A 109 -3.83 -1.41 -4.94
C PHE A 109 -3.24 -1.23 -6.35
N SER A 110 -2.90 0.01 -6.74
CA SER A 110 -2.41 0.33 -8.09
C SER A 110 -1.09 -0.37 -8.41
N GLU A 111 -0.30 -0.78 -7.40
CA GLU A 111 0.98 -1.49 -7.59
C GLU A 111 0.82 -2.78 -8.39
N VAL A 112 -0.34 -3.44 -8.26
CA VAL A 112 -0.62 -4.66 -9.01
C VAL A 112 -0.62 -4.43 -10.52
N SER A 113 -0.91 -3.20 -10.99
CA SER A 113 -1.01 -2.88 -12.41
C SER A 113 0.25 -3.21 -13.21
N LYS A 114 1.44 -3.12 -12.58
CA LYS A 114 2.73 -3.43 -13.23
C LYS A 114 2.97 -4.93 -13.45
N ILE A 115 2.22 -5.79 -12.76
CA ILE A 115 2.42 -7.25 -12.79
C ILE A 115 1.17 -8.03 -13.25
N ILE A 116 -0.01 -7.39 -13.28
CA ILE A 116 -1.29 -8.08 -13.51
C ILE A 116 -1.38 -8.73 -14.90
N GLY A 117 -0.83 -8.11 -15.95
CA GLY A 117 -0.85 -8.64 -17.31
C GLY A 117 -0.13 -9.99 -17.43
N PRO A 118 1.19 -10.06 -17.14
CA PRO A 118 1.93 -11.32 -17.17
C PRO A 118 1.39 -12.40 -16.23
N LEU A 119 0.79 -12.04 -15.09
CA LEU A 119 0.20 -13.00 -14.17
C LEU A 119 -1.12 -13.58 -14.70
N THR A 120 -1.99 -12.74 -15.26
CA THR A 120 -3.33 -13.17 -15.71
C THR A 120 -3.30 -13.79 -17.11
N ASP A 121 -2.41 -13.32 -17.99
CA ASP A 121 -2.28 -13.79 -19.38
C ASP A 121 -0.81 -14.09 -19.75
N PRO A 122 -0.16 -15.07 -19.08
CA PRO A 122 1.25 -15.35 -19.30
C PRO A 122 1.55 -15.68 -20.77
N ALA A 123 0.62 -16.32 -21.49
CA ALA A 123 0.77 -16.66 -22.91
C ALA A 123 1.02 -15.42 -23.80
N ALA A 124 0.28 -14.33 -23.58
CA ALA A 124 0.46 -13.07 -24.29
C ALA A 124 1.77 -12.35 -23.93
N HIS A 125 2.40 -12.74 -22.82
CA HIS A 125 3.64 -12.17 -22.29
C HIS A 125 4.85 -13.12 -22.40
N GLY A 126 4.74 -14.21 -23.18
CA GLY A 126 5.84 -15.15 -23.44
C GLY A 126 6.10 -16.19 -22.34
N GLY A 127 5.20 -16.30 -21.36
CA GLY A 127 5.19 -17.33 -20.33
C GLY A 127 4.32 -18.54 -20.68
N ASP A 128 4.32 -19.51 -19.77
CA ASP A 128 3.50 -20.72 -19.88
C ASP A 128 2.03 -20.44 -19.47
N PRO A 129 1.03 -20.72 -20.32
CA PRO A 129 -0.39 -20.59 -19.98
C PRO A 129 -0.81 -21.30 -18.69
N GLU A 130 -0.15 -22.40 -18.32
CA GLU A 130 -0.43 -23.17 -17.09
C GLU A 130 -0.10 -22.36 -15.82
N ASN A 131 0.78 -21.36 -15.91
CA ASN A 131 1.17 -20.50 -14.79
C ASN A 131 0.29 -19.24 -14.65
N SER A 132 -0.95 -19.29 -15.13
CA SER A 132 -1.88 -18.17 -15.05
C SER A 132 -2.48 -18.03 -13.65
N PHE A 133 -2.76 -16.80 -13.24
CA PHE A 133 -3.41 -16.46 -11.99
C PHE A 133 -4.70 -15.66 -12.22
N SER A 134 -5.73 -15.90 -11.41
CA SER A 134 -6.83 -14.96 -11.22
C SER A 134 -6.47 -14.01 -10.08
N VAL A 135 -6.22 -12.74 -10.38
CA VAL A 135 -5.63 -11.80 -9.44
C VAL A 135 -6.71 -10.96 -8.76
N VAL A 136 -6.66 -10.90 -7.43
CA VAL A 136 -7.49 -10.05 -6.58
C VAL A 136 -6.56 -9.12 -5.79
N ALA A 137 -6.74 -7.81 -5.93
CA ALA A 137 -5.92 -6.81 -5.27
C ALA A 137 -6.80 -5.78 -4.54
N PRO A 138 -7.15 -6.04 -3.27
CA PRO A 138 -7.90 -5.09 -2.45
C PRO A 138 -7.09 -3.85 -2.11
N SER A 139 -7.79 -2.71 -1.99
CA SER A 139 -7.31 -1.65 -1.11
C SER A 139 -7.55 -2.08 0.33
N LEU A 140 -6.51 -2.10 1.16
CA LEU A 140 -6.65 -2.48 2.57
C LEU A 140 -7.71 -1.61 3.27
N PRO A 141 -8.43 -2.12 4.28
CA PRO A 141 -9.37 -1.32 5.05
C PRO A 141 -8.72 -0.03 5.59
N GLY A 142 -9.34 1.12 5.30
CA GLY A 142 -8.80 2.45 5.61
C GLY A 142 -7.78 3.00 4.61
N PHE A 143 -7.47 2.29 3.53
CA PHE A 143 -6.55 2.74 2.47
C PHE A 143 -7.28 2.97 1.16
N GLY A 144 -6.87 4.01 0.43
CA GLY A 144 -7.40 4.30 -0.89
C GLY A 144 -8.93 4.32 -0.90
N PHE A 145 -9.54 3.57 -1.82
CA PHE A 145 -10.99 3.58 -2.02
C PHE A 145 -11.77 2.66 -1.06
N SER A 146 -11.10 1.99 -0.13
CA SER A 146 -11.74 1.19 0.93
C SER A 146 -12.06 2.04 2.16
N SER A 147 -13.24 1.86 2.74
CA SER A 147 -13.59 2.54 3.99
C SER A 147 -12.81 1.96 5.19
N ASP A 148 -12.77 2.71 6.30
CA ASP A 148 -12.43 2.17 7.62
C ASP A 148 -13.72 1.72 8.35
N ILE A 149 -13.60 0.96 9.43
CA ILE A 149 -14.72 0.56 10.31
C ILE A 149 -15.22 1.71 11.21
N GLY A 150 -14.52 2.87 11.23
CA GLY A 150 -14.90 4.05 12.00
C GLY A 150 -14.79 3.91 13.52
N ARG A 151 -14.23 2.80 14.01
CA ARG A 151 -14.04 2.49 15.44
C ARG A 151 -12.70 1.81 15.68
N PRO A 152 -12.20 1.76 16.94
CA PRO A 152 -11.00 1.01 17.24
C PRO A 152 -11.11 -0.47 16.87
N GLY A 153 -9.99 -1.11 16.55
CA GLY A 153 -9.88 -2.55 16.34
C GLY A 153 -9.36 -2.98 14.97
N MET A 154 -9.24 -2.07 14.00
CA MET A 154 -8.71 -2.39 12.67
C MET A 154 -7.21 -2.73 12.76
N ASN A 155 -6.89 -4.00 12.95
CA ASN A 155 -5.53 -4.53 13.06
C ASN A 155 -5.30 -5.63 11.99
N PRO A 156 -4.07 -6.14 11.80
CA PRO A 156 -3.81 -7.16 10.78
C PRO A 156 -4.71 -8.41 10.84
N GLY A 157 -5.10 -8.85 12.03
CA GLY A 157 -6.01 -9.98 12.18
C GLY A 157 -7.42 -9.65 11.68
N THR A 158 -7.95 -8.47 12.03
CA THR A 158 -9.25 -8.03 11.50
C THR A 158 -9.22 -7.84 9.98
N MET A 159 -8.12 -7.30 9.43
CA MET A 159 -7.94 -7.22 7.98
C MET A 159 -7.89 -8.61 7.36
N ALA A 160 -7.20 -9.58 7.97
CA ALA A 160 -7.14 -10.96 7.50
C ALA A 160 -8.53 -11.62 7.41
N GLU A 161 -9.39 -11.45 8.41
CA GLU A 161 -10.77 -11.96 8.38
C GLU A 161 -11.58 -11.35 7.22
N ILE A 162 -11.48 -10.03 7.03
CA ILE A 162 -12.18 -9.32 5.93
C ILE A 162 -11.69 -9.84 4.58
N LEU A 163 -10.38 -10.07 4.43
CA LEU A 163 -9.81 -10.58 3.18
C LEU A 163 -10.12 -12.06 2.94
N ALA A 164 -10.24 -12.87 3.99
CA ALA A 164 -10.71 -14.25 3.87
C ALA A 164 -12.17 -14.28 3.36
N GLU A 165 -13.06 -13.49 3.95
CA GLU A 165 -14.46 -13.37 3.54
C GLU A 165 -14.60 -12.81 2.10
N LEU A 166 -13.71 -11.89 1.68
CA LEU A 166 -13.62 -11.45 0.29
C LEU A 166 -13.34 -12.64 -0.64
N MET A 167 -12.32 -13.43 -0.34
CA MET A 167 -11.91 -14.52 -1.21
C MET A 167 -12.95 -15.65 -1.25
N THR A 168 -13.56 -15.99 -0.10
CA THR A 168 -14.51 -17.11 -0.01
C THR A 168 -15.95 -16.69 -0.33
N ASP A 169 -16.53 -15.81 0.48
CA ASP A 169 -17.98 -15.60 0.52
C ASP A 169 -18.43 -14.65 -0.60
N VAL A 170 -17.53 -13.76 -1.04
CA VAL A 170 -17.80 -12.81 -2.14
C VAL A 170 -17.33 -13.36 -3.49
N LEU A 171 -16.13 -13.94 -3.57
CA LEU A 171 -15.53 -14.38 -4.84
C LEU A 171 -15.57 -15.89 -5.08
N GLY A 172 -15.89 -16.71 -4.07
CA GLY A 172 -16.06 -18.15 -4.22
C GLY A 172 -14.77 -18.97 -4.31
N TYR A 173 -13.61 -18.38 -4.02
CA TYR A 173 -12.34 -19.11 -3.99
C TYR A 173 -12.20 -19.87 -2.66
N SER A 174 -12.30 -21.20 -2.74
CA SER A 174 -12.13 -22.08 -1.57
C SER A 174 -10.66 -22.25 -1.16
N GLU A 175 -9.73 -22.03 -2.09
CA GLU A 175 -8.28 -22.08 -1.89
C GLU A 175 -7.62 -21.01 -2.76
N PHE A 176 -6.57 -20.37 -2.26
CA PHE A 176 -5.81 -19.34 -2.98
C PHE A 176 -4.39 -19.22 -2.47
N VAL A 177 -3.53 -18.57 -3.24
CA VAL A 177 -2.18 -18.19 -2.80
C VAL A 177 -2.17 -16.70 -2.42
N GLY A 178 -1.38 -16.35 -1.40
CA GLY A 178 -1.20 -14.97 -0.95
C GLY A 178 0.13 -14.40 -1.40
N GLN A 179 0.13 -13.16 -1.90
CA GLN A 179 1.35 -12.40 -2.18
C GLN A 179 1.29 -11.02 -1.52
N GLY A 180 2.36 -10.64 -0.82
CA GLY A 180 2.43 -9.30 -0.24
C GLY A 180 3.78 -8.94 0.37
N GLY A 181 4.04 -7.63 0.42
CA GLY A 181 5.13 -7.01 1.16
C GLY A 181 4.60 -6.11 2.28
N ASP A 182 5.48 -5.53 3.09
CA ASP A 182 5.13 -4.53 4.13
C ASP A 182 3.88 -4.94 4.98
N TRP A 183 2.79 -4.15 5.02
CA TRP A 183 1.56 -4.55 5.72
C TRP A 183 0.91 -5.80 5.13
N GLY A 184 0.96 -5.96 3.82
CA GLY A 184 0.44 -7.14 3.14
C GLY A 184 1.10 -8.43 3.63
N SER A 185 2.40 -8.41 3.90
CA SER A 185 3.07 -9.60 4.44
C SER A 185 2.59 -9.93 5.86
N THR A 186 2.36 -8.91 6.68
CA THR A 186 1.83 -9.08 8.04
C THR A 186 0.38 -9.60 8.03
N VAL A 187 -0.48 -9.02 7.19
CA VAL A 187 -1.89 -9.40 7.06
C VAL A 187 -2.02 -10.82 6.51
N LEU A 188 -1.30 -11.15 5.43
CA LEU A 188 -1.35 -12.48 4.84
C LEU A 188 -0.76 -13.56 5.74
N THR A 189 0.28 -13.26 6.52
CA THR A 189 0.78 -14.19 7.54
C THR A 189 -0.28 -14.48 8.60
N ARG A 190 -1.04 -13.47 9.04
CA ARG A 190 -2.16 -13.65 9.97
C ARG A 190 -3.29 -14.45 9.34
N LEU A 191 -3.61 -14.19 8.07
CA LEU A 191 -4.62 -14.92 7.31
C LEU A 191 -4.24 -16.40 7.20
N ALA A 192 -3.03 -16.71 6.72
CA ALA A 192 -2.56 -18.08 6.58
C ALA A 192 -2.51 -18.84 7.92
N HIS A 193 -2.22 -18.14 9.02
CA HIS A 193 -2.24 -18.74 10.35
C HIS A 193 -3.65 -19.03 10.86
N ALA A 194 -4.60 -18.11 10.63
CA ALA A 194 -5.99 -18.26 11.08
C ALA A 194 -6.81 -19.21 10.19
N HIS A 195 -6.51 -19.23 8.89
CA HIS A 195 -7.23 -19.97 7.85
C HIS A 195 -6.27 -20.84 7.01
N PRO A 196 -5.58 -21.82 7.62
CA PRO A 196 -4.58 -22.63 6.92
C PRO A 196 -5.19 -23.46 5.78
N ASP A 197 -6.48 -23.78 5.85
CA ASP A 197 -7.18 -24.53 4.81
C ASP A 197 -7.48 -23.70 3.55
N LEU A 198 -7.44 -22.36 3.65
CA LEU A 198 -7.69 -21.47 2.51
C LEU A 198 -6.42 -21.08 1.75
N VAL A 199 -5.26 -21.07 2.41
CA VAL A 199 -4.01 -20.53 1.85
C VAL A 199 -3.07 -21.66 1.46
N THR A 200 -3.03 -21.99 0.17
CA THR A 200 -2.19 -23.09 -0.37
C THR A 200 -0.73 -22.69 -0.58
N GLY A 201 -0.44 -21.39 -0.57
CA GLY A 201 0.92 -20.87 -0.70
C GLY A 201 1.00 -19.41 -0.26
N LEU A 202 2.13 -19.04 0.35
CA LEU A 202 2.40 -17.68 0.81
C LEU A 202 3.74 -17.20 0.25
N HIS A 203 3.70 -16.18 -0.60
CA HIS A 203 4.87 -15.55 -1.18
C HIS A 203 5.06 -14.13 -0.60
N LEU A 204 6.08 -13.96 0.25
CA LEU A 204 6.38 -12.67 0.88
C LEU A 204 7.66 -12.07 0.31
N ASN A 205 7.58 -10.83 -0.18
CA ASN A 205 8.77 -10.05 -0.58
C ASN A 205 9.27 -9.11 0.53
N TYR A 206 8.71 -9.23 1.74
CA TYR A 206 9.18 -8.57 2.96
C TYR A 206 8.83 -9.46 4.17
N SER A 207 9.80 -9.67 5.06
CA SER A 207 9.61 -10.44 6.29
C SER A 207 10.14 -9.67 7.49
N SER A 208 9.33 -9.58 8.54
CA SER A 208 9.72 -8.97 9.81
C SER A 208 10.30 -9.99 10.81
N VAL A 209 10.55 -11.24 10.37
CA VAL A 209 11.12 -12.28 11.23
C VAL A 209 12.60 -11.96 11.50
N GLN A 210 12.94 -11.76 12.76
CA GLN A 210 14.30 -11.58 13.22
C GLN A 210 14.85 -12.93 13.71
N PRO A 211 16.10 -13.28 13.38
CA PRO A 211 16.76 -14.47 13.91
C PRO A 211 16.71 -14.60 15.43
N SER A 212 16.70 -13.48 16.17
CA SER A 212 16.56 -13.44 17.64
C SER A 212 15.21 -13.94 18.17
N MET A 213 14.17 -14.02 17.34
CA MET A 213 12.85 -14.56 17.69
C MET A 213 12.77 -16.09 17.54
N ILE A 214 13.86 -16.71 17.08
CA ILE A 214 13.96 -18.15 16.88
C ILE A 214 15.15 -18.61 17.72
N ASP A 215 14.99 -19.73 18.43
CA ASP A 215 16.06 -20.34 19.22
C ASP A 215 17.10 -20.94 18.24
N ALA A 216 17.98 -20.06 17.73
CA ALA A 216 18.84 -20.34 16.59
C ALA A 216 20.27 -20.70 17.02
N ALA A 217 20.91 -21.54 16.20
CA ALA A 217 22.36 -21.72 16.18
C ALA A 217 23.09 -20.36 16.11
N PRO A 218 24.40 -20.28 16.44
CA PRO A 218 25.14 -19.02 16.37
C PRO A 218 25.00 -18.36 15.00
N LEU A 219 24.63 -17.08 14.98
CA LEU A 219 24.43 -16.32 13.75
C LEU A 219 25.73 -16.24 12.94
N SER A 220 25.63 -16.47 11.63
CA SER A 220 26.69 -16.19 10.67
C SER A 220 27.05 -14.70 10.62
N ALA A 221 28.22 -14.37 10.07
CA ALA A 221 28.63 -12.97 9.91
C ALA A 221 27.66 -12.17 9.03
N ALA A 222 27.07 -12.80 8.02
CA ALA A 222 26.08 -12.15 7.14
C ALA A 222 24.78 -11.82 7.89
N GLU A 223 24.31 -12.73 8.75
CA GLU A 223 23.11 -12.50 9.57
C GLU A 223 23.35 -11.41 10.64
N GLN A 224 24.54 -11.38 11.24
CA GLN A 224 24.93 -10.30 12.15
C GLN A 224 24.98 -8.95 11.44
N GLN A 225 25.57 -8.89 10.24
CA GLN A 225 25.62 -7.67 9.42
C GLN A 225 24.21 -7.20 9.04
N TYR A 226 23.33 -8.12 8.64
CA TYR A 226 21.93 -7.82 8.34
C TYR A 226 21.20 -7.22 9.56
N LEU A 227 21.37 -7.82 10.74
CA LEU A 227 20.76 -7.32 11.98
C LEU A 227 21.27 -5.93 12.36
N SER A 228 22.57 -5.68 12.25
CA SER A 228 23.15 -4.36 12.49
C SER A 228 22.63 -3.32 11.50
N ALA A 229 22.60 -3.64 10.20
CA ALA A 229 22.05 -2.76 9.18
C ALA A 229 20.57 -2.43 9.41
N ASN A 230 19.76 -3.43 9.81
CA ASN A 230 18.35 -3.22 10.14
C ASN A 230 18.15 -2.33 11.37
N GLN A 231 19.01 -2.45 12.39
CA GLN A 231 18.98 -1.60 13.58
C GLN A 231 19.34 -0.14 13.23
N GLU A 232 20.38 0.06 12.42
CA GLU A 232 20.79 1.39 11.94
C GLU A 232 19.72 2.03 11.05
N TRP A 233 19.10 1.25 10.16
CA TRP A 233 17.99 1.70 9.35
C TRP A 233 16.81 2.10 10.23
N SER A 234 16.44 1.28 11.22
CA SER A 234 15.33 1.58 12.14
C SER A 234 15.57 2.86 12.93
N ALA A 235 16.81 3.13 13.34
CA ALA A 235 17.17 4.35 14.05
C ALA A 235 17.07 5.60 13.17
N ARG A 236 17.37 5.50 11.86
CA ARG A 236 17.33 6.62 10.91
C ARG A 236 15.94 6.84 10.32
N GLU A 237 15.29 5.77 9.91
CA GLU A 237 14.06 5.80 9.10
C GLU A 237 12.78 5.54 9.91
N GLY A 238 12.88 4.97 11.12
CA GLY A 238 11.73 4.49 11.89
C GLY A 238 10.83 5.58 12.50
N ALA A 239 11.17 6.85 12.38
CA ALA A 239 10.42 7.96 12.97
C ALA A 239 8.97 8.05 12.45
N TYR A 240 8.75 7.78 11.16
CA TYR A 240 7.40 7.78 10.57
C TYR A 240 6.49 6.76 11.27
N ASN A 241 7.02 5.57 11.56
CA ASN A 241 6.26 4.48 12.17
C ASN A 241 5.94 4.80 13.64
N SER A 242 6.89 5.37 14.37
CA SER A 242 6.67 5.83 15.75
C SER A 242 5.56 6.89 15.83
N LEU A 243 5.55 7.86 14.91
CA LEU A 243 4.51 8.89 14.88
C LEU A 243 3.14 8.31 14.50
N GLN A 244 3.08 7.51 13.44
CA GLN A 244 1.85 6.90 12.94
C GLN A 244 1.27 5.84 13.90
N SER A 245 2.10 5.15 14.68
CA SER A 245 1.63 4.15 15.65
C SER A 245 1.10 4.75 16.96
N THR A 246 1.52 5.98 17.30
CA THR A 246 1.21 6.58 18.62
C THR A 246 0.30 7.81 18.56
N LYS A 247 0.41 8.62 17.50
CA LYS A 247 -0.33 9.88 17.31
C LYS A 247 -0.81 10.05 15.85
N PRO A 248 -1.43 9.02 15.23
CA PRO A 248 -1.81 9.08 13.81
C PRO A 248 -2.74 10.25 13.48
N GLN A 249 -3.72 10.53 14.34
CA GLN A 249 -4.68 11.62 14.09
C GLN A 249 -4.01 13.00 14.08
N SER A 250 -3.01 13.23 14.93
CA SER A 250 -2.29 14.50 14.95
C SER A 250 -1.51 14.74 13.66
N LEU A 251 -0.84 13.70 13.15
CA LEU A 251 -0.16 13.75 11.86
C LEU A 251 -1.16 13.92 10.71
N ALA A 252 -2.26 13.18 10.74
CA ALA A 252 -3.28 13.18 9.70
C ALA A 252 -3.87 14.56 9.43
N VAL A 253 -4.09 15.37 10.47
CA VAL A 253 -4.60 16.74 10.30
C VAL A 253 -3.68 17.56 9.40
N ALA A 254 -2.37 17.46 9.59
CA ALA A 254 -1.40 18.19 8.78
C ALA A 254 -1.31 17.64 7.35
N LEU A 255 -1.28 16.31 7.19
CA LEU A 255 -1.12 15.66 5.89
C LEU A 255 -2.40 15.70 5.03
N ASN A 256 -3.59 15.73 5.64
CA ASN A 256 -4.85 15.90 4.90
C ASN A 256 -5.12 17.36 4.52
N ASP A 257 -4.50 18.34 5.17
CA ASP A 257 -4.68 19.76 4.84
C ASP A 257 -3.68 20.25 3.77
N SER A 258 -2.47 19.67 3.75
CA SER A 258 -1.39 20.11 2.87
C SER A 258 -1.02 19.04 1.84
N PRO A 259 -1.36 19.21 0.54
CA PRO A 259 -0.97 18.26 -0.49
C PRO A 259 0.55 18.21 -0.69
N ALA A 260 1.25 19.35 -0.60
CA ALA A 260 2.72 19.37 -0.62
C ALA A 260 3.32 18.66 0.60
N GLY A 261 2.72 18.81 1.78
CA GLY A 261 3.11 18.08 2.99
C GLY A 261 2.89 16.57 2.85
N LEU A 262 1.77 16.15 2.26
CA LEU A 262 1.49 14.75 1.93
C LEU A 262 2.51 14.20 0.93
N ALA A 263 2.77 14.90 -0.17
CA ALA A 263 3.78 14.50 -1.15
C ALA A 263 5.16 14.35 -0.51
N ALA A 264 5.57 15.30 0.33
CA ALA A 264 6.83 15.23 1.05
C ALA A 264 6.93 14.01 1.97
N TRP A 265 5.81 13.63 2.61
CA TRP A 265 5.76 12.48 3.52
C TRP A 265 5.85 11.14 2.79
N LEU A 266 5.25 11.03 1.61
CA LEU A 266 5.20 9.78 0.86
C LEU A 266 6.42 9.60 -0.04
N VAL A 267 6.82 10.61 -0.81
CA VAL A 267 7.89 10.49 -1.82
C VAL A 267 9.26 10.21 -1.19
N GLU A 268 9.50 10.69 0.03
CA GLU A 268 10.69 10.32 0.79
C GLU A 268 10.85 8.81 0.89
N LYS A 269 9.76 8.07 1.10
CA LYS A 269 9.80 6.61 1.23
C LYS A 269 10.05 5.93 -0.11
N TYR A 270 9.47 6.43 -1.20
CA TYR A 270 9.80 5.93 -2.54
C TYR A 270 11.29 6.10 -2.86
N ARG A 271 11.88 7.24 -2.47
CA ARG A 271 13.32 7.49 -2.63
C ARG A 271 14.18 6.61 -1.71
N SER A 272 13.81 6.50 -0.45
CA SER A 272 14.62 5.83 0.58
C SER A 272 14.50 4.31 0.57
N TRP A 273 13.38 3.75 0.09
CA TRP A 273 13.08 2.31 0.18
C TRP A 273 13.15 1.58 -1.16
N SER A 274 13.53 2.27 -2.23
CA SER A 274 13.65 1.69 -3.56
C SER A 274 15.10 1.74 -4.05
N ASP A 275 15.43 0.85 -4.98
CA ASP A 275 16.76 0.73 -5.61
C ASP A 275 17.05 1.83 -6.63
N CYS A 276 16.76 3.08 -6.26
CA CYS A 276 16.85 4.27 -7.10
C CYS A 276 18.22 4.98 -7.01
N ASN A 277 19.15 4.44 -6.21
CA ASN A 277 20.49 5.01 -5.97
C ASN A 277 20.49 6.50 -5.57
N GLY A 278 19.41 6.93 -4.91
CA GLY A 278 19.23 8.29 -4.41
C GLY A 278 18.52 9.26 -5.36
N ASP A 279 18.31 8.87 -6.62
CA ASP A 279 17.49 9.59 -7.60
C ASP A 279 16.17 8.84 -7.81
N VAL A 280 15.11 9.30 -7.14
CA VAL A 280 13.80 8.62 -7.15
C VAL A 280 13.20 8.50 -8.55
N GLU A 281 13.49 9.47 -9.44
CA GLU A 281 12.93 9.51 -10.79
C GLU A 281 13.55 8.45 -11.73
N SER A 282 14.67 7.85 -11.33
CA SER A 282 15.26 6.70 -12.04
C SER A 282 14.41 5.43 -11.94
N SER A 283 13.55 5.33 -10.91
CA SER A 283 12.71 4.16 -10.63
C SER A 283 11.21 4.43 -10.79
N PHE A 284 10.78 5.67 -10.56
CA PHE A 284 9.38 6.08 -10.64
C PHE A 284 9.25 7.41 -11.35
N SER A 285 8.42 7.50 -12.38
CA SER A 285 8.17 8.82 -12.97
C SER A 285 7.42 9.74 -12.00
N SER A 286 7.51 11.06 -12.23
CA SER A 286 6.70 12.04 -11.50
C SER A 286 5.20 11.75 -11.58
N ASP A 287 4.70 11.25 -12.72
CA ASP A 287 3.31 10.80 -12.86
C ASP A 287 2.98 9.62 -11.93
N GLU A 288 3.87 8.63 -11.79
CA GLU A 288 3.65 7.48 -10.93
C GLU A 288 3.65 7.88 -9.45
N LEU A 289 4.62 8.71 -9.04
CA LEU A 289 4.69 9.24 -7.68
C LEU A 289 3.44 10.05 -7.34
N LEU A 290 3.04 10.96 -8.23
CA LEU A 290 1.86 11.81 -8.00
C LEU A 290 0.54 11.04 -8.11
N THR A 291 0.46 9.98 -8.92
CA THR A 291 -0.71 9.09 -8.92
C THR A 291 -0.89 8.43 -7.54
N GLN A 292 0.19 7.96 -6.93
CA GLN A 292 0.15 7.41 -5.57
C GLN A 292 -0.23 8.46 -4.53
N VAL A 293 0.39 9.63 -4.57
CA VAL A 293 0.04 10.75 -3.67
C VAL A 293 -1.42 11.15 -3.83
N MET A 294 -1.92 11.21 -5.07
CA MET A 294 -3.30 11.56 -5.37
C MET A 294 -4.29 10.54 -4.83
N ILE A 295 -4.01 9.23 -4.91
CA ILE A 295 -4.87 8.21 -4.30
C ILE A 295 -5.05 8.49 -2.80
N TYR A 296 -3.98 8.83 -2.07
CA TYR A 296 -4.09 9.20 -0.66
C TYR A 296 -4.83 10.53 -0.44
N TRP A 297 -4.59 11.53 -1.30
CA TRP A 297 -5.21 12.85 -1.21
C TRP A 297 -6.72 12.79 -1.41
N VAL A 298 -7.18 12.25 -2.55
CA VAL A 298 -8.60 12.26 -2.94
C VAL A 298 -9.47 11.36 -2.06
N THR A 299 -8.85 10.39 -1.38
CA THR A 299 -9.52 9.48 -0.45
C THR A 299 -9.33 9.85 1.02
N GLN A 300 -8.47 10.84 1.31
CA GLN A 300 -8.11 11.28 2.66
C GLN A 300 -7.60 10.14 3.57
N SER A 301 -6.92 9.15 2.97
CA SER A 301 -6.59 7.88 3.63
C SER A 301 -5.27 7.88 4.40
N ILE A 302 -4.57 9.01 4.54
CA ILE A 302 -3.28 9.04 5.25
C ILE A 302 -3.42 8.84 6.77
N GLY A 303 -4.55 9.25 7.33
CA GLY A 303 -4.82 9.19 8.78
C GLY A 303 -5.47 7.91 9.26
N LEU A 304 -6.03 7.12 8.35
CA LEU A 304 -6.79 5.91 8.63
C LEU A 304 -5.87 4.70 8.75
N ARG A 305 -4.79 4.83 9.53
CA ARG A 305 -4.01 3.66 9.92
C ARG A 305 -4.74 2.97 11.06
N GLY A 306 -4.88 1.65 10.93
CA GLY A 306 -5.47 0.74 11.89
C GLY A 306 -5.52 1.28 13.31
N ARG A 307 -6.72 1.70 13.74
CA ARG A 307 -7.00 2.24 15.07
C ARG A 307 -6.95 1.10 16.10
N GLY A 308 -5.83 0.41 16.20
CA GLY A 308 -5.59 -0.61 17.21
C GLY A 308 -5.43 0.08 18.56
N SER A 309 -6.28 -0.28 19.53
CA SER A 309 -6.01 -0.05 20.94
C SER A 309 -4.65 -0.66 21.28
N GLY A 310 -3.61 0.16 21.38
CA GLY A 310 -2.33 -0.13 22.02
C GLY A 310 -1.71 -1.49 21.70
N ILE A 311 -0.96 -1.58 20.61
CA ILE A 311 0.26 -2.40 20.67
C ILE A 311 1.29 -1.51 21.36
N ARG A 312 1.38 -1.66 22.69
CA ARG A 312 2.60 -1.23 23.38
C ARG A 312 3.74 -1.97 22.69
N SER A 313 4.69 -1.23 22.12
CA SER A 313 6.06 -1.70 21.95
C SER A 313 6.65 -1.89 23.35
N GLY A 314 6.19 -2.92 24.04
CA GLY A 314 6.74 -3.43 25.27
C GLY A 314 6.93 -4.90 25.00
N SER A 315 8.19 -5.29 24.84
CA SER A 315 8.72 -6.58 25.27
C SER A 315 7.63 -7.63 25.58
N CYS A 316 7.45 -8.60 24.70
CA CYS A 316 6.99 -9.91 25.18
C CYS A 316 8.21 -10.70 25.67
N PRO A 317 8.04 -11.52 26.72
CA PRO A 317 9.13 -12.29 27.34
C PRO A 317 9.81 -13.23 26.37
#